data_AF-A0A1N6DZB4-F1
#
_entry.id   AF-A0A1N6DZB4-F1
#
_cell.length_a   1.000
_cell.length_b   1.000
_cell.length_c   1.000
_cell.angle_alpha   90.00
_cell.angle_beta   90.00
_cell.angle_gamma   90.00
#
_symmetry.space_group_name_H-M   'P 1'
#
loop_
_entity.id
_entity.type
_entity.pdbx_description
1 polymer ?
#
loop_
_entity_poly.entity_id
_entity_poly.type
_entity_poly.pdbx_seq_one_letter_code
_entity_poly.pdbx_strand_id
1 'polypeptide(L)'
;MTRGAVKQGPDGARIEYVSDTDGFAMQNGGMFNPTESKMPPGIYYRFFGTINRNRYGAEGCMAGGWWVDGENYAKVRSVAQEQGISLAKAAQALIVIPGGWHDCGYVGRALLKTELKAWVGKGKPATSAASPFNKLRNPDTDPVQIAPAHLEMKQWFVPGERALLSRFFEVQQVMHVIAKGVAL
;
A
#
# COMPACT_ATOMS: atom_id res chain seq x y z
N MET A 1 -10.27 -0.73 -17.49
CA MET A 1 -9.42 0.46 -17.26
C MET A 1 -10.30 1.58 -16.75
N THR A 2 -10.12 1.97 -15.49
CA THR A 2 -10.92 3.02 -14.84
C THR A 2 -10.39 4.40 -15.23
N ARG A 3 -11.19 5.19 -15.94
CA ARG A 3 -10.88 6.58 -16.29
C ARG A 3 -11.29 7.50 -15.13
N GLY A 4 -10.35 8.28 -14.61
CA GLY A 4 -10.62 9.34 -13.62
C GLY A 4 -10.76 10.71 -14.28
N ALA A 5 -11.53 11.61 -13.66
CA ALA A 5 -11.65 13.00 -14.10
C ALA A 5 -11.35 13.95 -12.94
N VAL A 6 -10.60 15.02 -13.22
CA VAL A 6 -10.41 16.12 -12.26
C VAL A 6 -11.71 16.91 -12.20
N LYS A 7 -12.23 17.11 -10.99
CA LYS A 7 -13.41 17.91 -10.67
C LYS A 7 -12.99 19.08 -9.79
N GLN A 8 -13.40 20.28 -10.18
CA GLN A 8 -13.21 21.49 -9.38
C GLN A 8 -14.40 21.67 -8.43
N GLY A 9 -14.16 22.11 -7.20
CA GLY A 9 -15.20 22.38 -6.20
C GLY A 9 -14.76 23.40 -5.15
N PRO A 10 -15.68 23.80 -4.24
CA PRO A 10 -15.39 24.80 -3.19
C PRO A 10 -14.29 24.37 -2.22
N ASP A 11 -14.04 23.06 -2.08
CA ASP A 11 -12.97 22.49 -1.26
C ASP A 11 -11.67 22.24 -2.06
N GLY A 12 -11.55 22.79 -3.26
CA GLY A 12 -10.41 22.61 -4.17
C GLY A 12 -10.66 21.55 -5.26
N ALA A 13 -9.57 21.16 -5.94
CA ALA A 13 -9.62 20.13 -6.96
C ALA A 13 -9.65 18.74 -6.32
N ARG A 14 -10.51 17.85 -6.84
CA ARG A 14 -10.56 16.44 -6.47
C ARG A 14 -10.61 15.55 -7.70
N ILE A 15 -10.16 14.31 -7.57
CA ILE A 15 -10.39 13.31 -8.62
C ILE A 15 -11.54 12.40 -8.23
N GLU A 16 -12.50 12.32 -9.12
CA GLU A 16 -13.57 11.36 -9.03
C GLU A 16 -13.30 10.21 -10.01
N TYR A 17 -13.39 9.00 -9.47
CA TYR A 17 -13.44 7.76 -10.21
C TYR A 17 -14.89 7.27 -10.22
N VAL A 18 -15.35 6.74 -11.36
CA VAL A 18 -16.73 6.28 -11.55
C VAL A 18 -17.13 5.24 -10.49
N SER A 19 -16.22 4.32 -10.16
CA SER A 19 -16.31 3.32 -9.08
C SER A 19 -15.04 2.44 -9.11
N ASP A 20 -14.89 1.48 -8.19
CA ASP A 20 -13.95 0.35 -8.31
C ASP A 20 -14.36 -0.54 -9.50
N THR A 21 -14.14 -0.05 -10.72
CA THR A 21 -14.80 -0.56 -11.94
C THR A 21 -14.29 -1.93 -12.36
N ASP A 22 -13.09 -2.29 -11.92
CA ASP A 22 -12.47 -3.60 -12.09
C ASP A 22 -12.63 -4.49 -10.84
N GLY A 23 -13.35 -4.01 -9.82
CA GLY A 23 -13.52 -4.72 -8.56
C GLY A 23 -12.19 -4.95 -7.84
N PHE A 24 -11.14 -4.21 -8.13
CA PHE A 24 -9.82 -4.50 -7.57
C PHE A 24 -9.80 -4.30 -6.05
N ALA A 25 -10.45 -3.26 -5.54
CA ALA A 25 -10.59 -3.03 -4.11
C ALA A 25 -11.53 -4.06 -3.45
N MET A 26 -12.64 -4.38 -4.12
CA MET A 26 -13.75 -5.19 -3.58
C MET A 26 -13.56 -6.71 -3.77
N GLN A 27 -12.85 -7.14 -4.81
CA GLN A 27 -12.69 -8.55 -5.22
C GLN A 27 -11.27 -9.07 -5.00
N ASN A 28 -10.21 -8.27 -5.17
CA ASN A 28 -8.82 -8.77 -5.06
C ASN A 28 -8.32 -8.91 -3.62
N GLY A 29 -9.19 -8.68 -2.64
CA GLY A 29 -8.97 -9.17 -1.27
C GLY A 29 -7.77 -8.56 -0.54
N GLY A 30 -7.27 -7.40 -0.97
CA GLY A 30 -6.17 -6.70 -0.30
C GLY A 30 -6.59 -5.96 0.98
N MET A 31 -7.91 -5.72 1.15
CA MET A 31 -8.46 -5.10 2.35
C MET A 31 -9.65 -5.88 2.92
N PHE A 32 -9.78 -5.82 4.25
CA PHE A 32 -10.96 -6.28 4.98
C PHE A 32 -11.93 -5.10 5.15
N ASN A 33 -13.20 -5.31 4.76
CA ASN A 33 -14.27 -4.31 4.79
C ASN A 33 -13.83 -2.92 4.27
N PRO A 34 -13.33 -2.82 3.02
CA PRO A 34 -12.92 -1.54 2.47
C PRO A 34 -14.10 -0.57 2.45
N THR A 35 -13.88 0.64 2.94
CA THR A 35 -14.87 1.72 2.91
C THR A 35 -14.41 2.78 1.91
N GLU A 36 -15.30 3.17 1.00
CA GLU A 36 -15.04 4.31 0.11
C GLU A 36 -14.85 5.58 0.95
N SER A 37 -13.80 6.32 0.66
CA SER A 37 -13.41 7.51 1.40
C SER A 37 -12.71 8.51 0.49
N LYS A 38 -12.51 9.71 1.02
CA LYS A 38 -11.73 10.78 0.40
C LYS A 38 -10.36 10.79 1.06
N MET A 39 -9.33 10.48 0.29
CA MET A 39 -7.93 10.56 0.72
C MET A 39 -7.51 12.02 0.68
N PRO A 40 -7.30 12.67 1.84
CA PRO A 40 -6.98 14.09 1.89
C PRO A 40 -5.57 14.36 1.36
N PRO A 41 -5.26 15.61 0.94
CA PRO A 41 -3.89 16.02 0.70
C PRO A 41 -2.99 15.76 1.92
N GLY A 42 -1.76 15.31 1.70
CA GLY A 42 -0.87 14.94 2.79
C GLY A 42 0.29 14.05 2.36
N ILE A 43 1.09 13.63 3.34
CA ILE A 43 2.24 12.73 3.11
C ILE A 43 1.80 11.28 3.22
N TYR A 44 2.15 10.51 2.19
CA TYR A 44 1.87 9.09 2.08
C TYR A 44 3.12 8.31 1.74
N TYR A 45 3.12 7.06 2.17
CA TYR A 45 4.23 6.15 1.99
C TYR A 45 3.78 4.94 1.19
N ARG A 46 4.68 4.44 0.35
CA ARG A 46 4.42 3.26 -0.46
C ARG A 46 5.59 2.31 -0.38
N PHE A 47 5.34 1.09 0.08
CA PHE A 47 6.30 0.00 0.01
C PHE A 47 6.28 -0.66 -1.37
N PHE A 48 7.46 -0.92 -1.93
CA PHE A 48 7.63 -1.67 -3.17
C PHE A 48 8.84 -2.59 -3.11
N GLY A 49 8.81 -3.63 -3.95
CA GLY A 49 9.79 -4.68 -3.89
C GLY A 49 10.93 -4.48 -4.85
N THR A 50 12.06 -5.14 -4.57
CA THR A 50 13.29 -5.03 -5.36
C THR A 50 13.09 -5.44 -6.81
N ILE A 51 12.32 -6.51 -7.07
CA ILE A 51 11.98 -6.96 -8.43
C ILE A 51 11.26 -5.85 -9.21
N ASN A 52 10.25 -5.22 -8.60
CA ASN A 52 9.51 -4.13 -9.23
C ASN A 52 10.40 -2.90 -9.46
N ARG A 53 11.25 -2.55 -8.48
CA ARG A 53 12.22 -1.46 -8.60
C ARG A 53 13.14 -1.70 -9.80
N ASN A 54 13.66 -2.91 -9.96
CA ASN A 54 14.58 -3.24 -11.04
C ASN A 54 13.89 -3.22 -12.41
N ARG A 55 12.60 -3.57 -12.47
CA ARG A 55 11.83 -3.60 -13.72
C ARG A 55 11.31 -2.22 -14.16
N TYR A 56 10.84 -1.41 -13.22
CA TYR A 56 10.10 -0.18 -13.52
C TYR A 56 10.80 1.11 -13.03
N GLY A 57 11.91 0.99 -12.32
CA GLY A 57 12.54 2.12 -11.63
C GLY A 57 11.76 2.57 -10.39
N ALA A 58 12.34 3.51 -9.65
CA ALA A 58 11.73 4.03 -8.40
C ALA A 58 10.43 4.81 -8.69
N GLU A 59 10.46 5.75 -9.64
CA GLU A 59 9.29 6.54 -10.04
C GLU A 59 8.16 5.66 -10.56
N GLY A 60 8.50 4.70 -11.44
CA GLY A 60 7.55 3.73 -11.95
C GLY A 60 6.87 2.96 -10.82
N CYS A 61 7.60 2.56 -9.77
CA CYS A 61 7.02 1.88 -8.60
C CYS A 61 6.09 2.76 -7.76
N MET A 62 6.33 4.07 -7.72
CA MET A 62 5.51 5.04 -6.98
C MET A 62 4.15 5.32 -7.67
N ALA A 63 3.99 4.95 -8.94
CA ALA A 63 2.74 5.12 -9.68
C ALA A 63 1.64 4.09 -9.34
N GLY A 64 1.76 3.34 -8.23
CA GLY A 64 0.78 2.33 -7.83
C GLY A 64 -0.36 2.88 -6.96
N GLY A 65 -1.46 2.13 -6.84
CA GLY A 65 -2.64 2.55 -6.08
C GLY A 65 -2.57 2.32 -4.56
N TRP A 66 -1.63 1.53 -4.05
CA TRP A 66 -1.56 1.15 -2.63
C TRP A 66 -0.64 2.08 -1.83
N TRP A 67 -1.16 2.65 -0.75
CA TRP A 67 -0.48 3.64 0.10
C TRP A 67 -0.77 3.42 1.59
N VAL A 68 0.12 3.93 2.44
CA VAL A 68 -0.10 4.08 3.89
C VAL A 68 0.09 5.54 4.28
N ASP A 69 -0.68 6.02 5.25
CA ASP A 69 -0.51 7.36 5.79
C ASP A 69 0.65 7.42 6.81
N GLY A 70 0.91 8.63 7.33
CA GLY A 70 1.97 8.86 8.30
C GLY A 70 1.78 8.13 9.63
N GLU A 71 0.54 7.98 10.11
CA GLU A 71 0.26 7.26 11.37
C GLU A 71 0.60 5.76 11.23
N ASN A 72 0.15 5.15 10.13
CA ASN A 72 0.42 3.75 9.84
C ASN A 72 1.91 3.51 9.53
N TYR A 73 2.57 4.43 8.82
CA TYR A 73 4.03 4.34 8.62
C TYR A 73 4.80 4.45 9.95
N ALA A 74 4.39 5.31 10.88
CA ALA A 74 5.00 5.42 12.20
C ALA A 74 4.90 4.10 12.99
N LYS A 75 3.75 3.41 12.91
CA LYS A 75 3.60 2.06 13.51
C LYS A 75 4.60 1.05 12.92
N VAL A 76 4.79 1.06 11.60
CA VAL A 76 5.79 0.19 10.95
C VAL A 76 7.20 0.49 11.46
N ARG A 77 7.54 1.78 11.62
CA ARG A 77 8.83 2.19 12.18
C ARG A 77 9.02 1.74 13.62
N SER A 78 8.02 1.94 14.48
CA SER A 78 8.07 1.52 15.88
C SER A 78 8.30 0.01 16.01
N VAL A 79 7.54 -0.79 15.26
CA VAL A 79 7.69 -2.26 15.25
C VAL A 79 9.08 -2.67 14.75
N ALA A 80 9.60 -2.03 13.71
CA ALA A 80 10.95 -2.31 13.21
C ALA A 80 12.02 -2.05 14.29
N GLN A 81 11.89 -0.94 15.01
CA GLN A 81 12.80 -0.53 16.07
C GLN A 81 12.70 -1.45 17.29
N GLU A 82 11.49 -1.67 17.82
CA GLU A 82 11.22 -2.49 19.01
C GLU A 82 11.69 -3.93 18.84
N GLN A 83 11.49 -4.51 17.65
CA GLN A 83 11.89 -5.90 17.38
C GLN A 83 13.30 -6.02 16.80
N GLY A 84 14.01 -4.91 16.57
CA GLY A 84 15.34 -4.92 15.96
C GLY A 84 15.35 -5.59 14.58
N ILE A 85 14.32 -5.38 13.78
CA ILE A 85 14.16 -5.89 12.40
C ILE A 85 14.24 -4.74 11.38
N SER A 86 14.31 -5.09 10.09
CA SER A 86 14.26 -4.07 9.04
C SER A 86 12.85 -3.54 8.83
N LEU A 87 12.75 -2.32 8.28
CA LEU A 87 11.47 -1.71 7.95
C LEU A 87 10.71 -2.54 6.91
N ALA A 88 11.42 -3.15 5.96
CA ALA A 88 10.85 -4.09 4.99
C ALA A 88 10.14 -5.27 5.67
N LYS A 89 10.78 -5.89 6.67
CA LYS A 89 10.22 -7.02 7.41
C LYS A 89 9.03 -6.61 8.28
N ALA A 90 9.13 -5.46 8.95
CA ALA A 90 8.02 -4.91 9.72
C ALA A 90 6.82 -4.58 8.82
N ALA A 91 7.06 -3.98 7.65
CA ALA A 91 6.03 -3.69 6.67
C ALA A 91 5.33 -4.98 6.23
N GLN A 92 6.05 -5.98 5.73
CA GLN A 92 5.45 -7.26 5.31
C GLN A 92 4.48 -7.85 6.35
N ALA A 93 4.87 -7.84 7.62
CA ALA A 93 4.04 -8.34 8.71
C ALA A 93 2.78 -7.49 8.95
N LEU A 94 2.89 -6.16 8.82
CA LEU A 94 1.85 -5.21 9.20
C LEU A 94 0.88 -4.84 8.07
N ILE A 95 1.37 -4.72 6.84
CA ILE A 95 0.53 -4.50 5.65
C ILE A 95 0.12 -5.81 4.97
N VAL A 96 0.53 -6.94 5.55
CA VAL A 96 0.10 -8.31 5.22
C VAL A 96 0.41 -8.70 3.78
N ILE A 97 1.64 -8.39 3.37
CA ILE A 97 2.16 -8.74 2.05
C ILE A 97 3.01 -10.02 2.17
N PRO A 98 2.61 -11.14 1.54
CA PRO A 98 3.38 -12.38 1.59
C PRO A 98 4.82 -12.19 1.09
N GLY A 99 5.79 -12.71 1.83
CA GLY A 99 7.21 -12.58 1.48
C GLY A 99 7.57 -13.15 0.10
N GLY A 100 6.91 -14.25 -0.31
CA GLY A 100 7.08 -14.84 -1.63
C GLY A 100 6.54 -13.99 -2.79
N TRP A 101 5.74 -12.96 -2.50
CA TRP A 101 5.19 -12.06 -3.51
C TRP A 101 6.03 -10.80 -3.66
N HIS A 102 6.58 -10.31 -2.54
CA HIS A 102 7.13 -8.98 -2.51
C HIS A 102 7.95 -8.76 -1.23
N ASP A 103 9.23 -8.41 -1.39
CA ASP A 103 10.18 -8.21 -0.28
C ASP A 103 9.98 -6.90 0.50
N CYS A 104 9.14 -5.99 0.01
CA CYS A 104 8.99 -4.62 0.54
C CYS A 104 10.32 -3.89 0.70
N GLY A 105 11.30 -4.22 -0.16
CA GLY A 105 12.67 -3.77 0.00
C GLY A 105 12.87 -2.27 -0.10
N TYR A 106 11.91 -1.54 -0.64
CA TYR A 106 11.94 -0.08 -0.76
C TYR A 106 10.69 0.54 -0.17
N VAL A 107 10.84 1.75 0.35
CA VAL A 107 9.73 2.64 0.67
C VAL A 107 9.95 3.98 -0.01
N GLY A 108 8.89 4.54 -0.58
CA GLY A 108 8.89 5.91 -1.06
C GLY A 108 7.94 6.78 -0.24
N ARG A 109 8.31 8.04 -0.06
CA ARG A 109 7.52 9.10 0.54
C ARG A 109 7.05 10.03 -0.57
N ALA A 110 5.76 10.31 -0.62
CA ALA A 110 5.16 11.21 -1.60
C ALA A 110 4.17 12.18 -0.95
N LEU A 111 4.09 13.39 -1.52
CA LEU A 111 3.07 14.37 -1.18
C LEU A 111 1.90 14.24 -2.15
N LEU A 112 0.72 13.94 -1.61
CA LEU A 112 -0.55 14.08 -2.30
C LEU A 112 -1.01 15.53 -2.21
N LYS A 113 -1.16 16.19 -3.35
CA LYS A 113 -1.53 17.63 -3.41
C LYS A 113 -3.03 17.89 -3.52
N THR A 114 -3.82 16.86 -3.84
CA THR A 114 -5.24 17.00 -4.20
C THR A 114 -6.02 15.87 -3.55
N GLU A 115 -7.27 16.11 -3.17
CA GLU A 115 -8.13 15.05 -2.64
C GLU A 115 -8.39 13.98 -3.71
N LEU A 116 -8.27 12.70 -3.35
CA LEU A 116 -8.58 11.58 -4.24
C LEU A 116 -9.69 10.72 -3.66
N LYS A 117 -10.64 10.30 -4.50
CA LYS A 117 -11.50 9.18 -4.15
C LYS A 117 -10.65 7.91 -3.99
N ALA A 118 -10.79 7.25 -2.85
CA ALA A 118 -10.01 6.10 -2.44
C ALA A 118 -10.84 5.11 -1.61
N TRP A 119 -10.25 3.98 -1.29
CA TRP A 119 -10.78 3.00 -0.35
C TRP A 119 -9.81 2.87 0.80
N VAL A 120 -10.34 2.84 2.02
CA VAL A 120 -9.55 2.62 3.22
C VAL A 120 -10.08 1.41 3.97
N GLY A 121 -9.16 0.60 4.48
CA GLY A 121 -9.50 -0.63 5.17
C GLY A 121 -8.27 -1.27 5.79
N LYS A 122 -8.51 -2.29 6.61
CA LYS A 122 -7.41 -3.08 7.19
C LYS A 122 -6.81 -3.97 6.11
N GLY A 123 -5.49 -4.13 6.10
CA GLY A 123 -4.85 -5.12 5.22
C GLY A 123 -5.47 -6.51 5.44
N LYS A 124 -5.89 -7.17 4.36
CA LYS A 124 -6.39 -8.54 4.41
C LYS A 124 -5.26 -9.49 4.01
N PRO A 125 -5.10 -10.65 4.70
CA PRO A 125 -4.18 -11.69 4.26
C PRO A 125 -4.45 -12.07 2.81
N ALA A 126 -3.42 -12.02 1.97
CA ALA A 126 -3.53 -12.27 0.54
C ALA A 126 -4.24 -13.61 0.26
N THR A 127 -5.27 -13.58 -0.59
CA THR A 127 -6.20 -14.70 -0.80
C THR A 127 -5.72 -15.75 -1.82
N SER A 128 -4.42 -15.92 -2.01
CA SER A 128 -3.83 -16.92 -2.92
C SER A 128 -3.47 -18.23 -2.20
N ALA A 129 -2.44 -18.98 -2.65
CA ALA A 129 -1.87 -20.12 -1.93
C ALA A 129 -1.58 -19.84 -0.44
N ALA A 130 -1.46 -18.57 -0.04
CA ALA A 130 -1.30 -18.14 1.34
C ALA A 130 -2.62 -18.00 2.16
N SER A 131 -3.80 -18.20 1.56
CA SER A 131 -5.08 -18.16 2.28
C SER A 131 -5.20 -19.37 3.21
N PRO A 132 -5.63 -19.21 4.48
CA PRO A 132 -5.87 -20.33 5.41
C PRO A 132 -6.84 -21.37 4.86
N PHE A 133 -7.70 -20.97 3.92
CA PHE A 133 -8.72 -21.82 3.31
C PHE A 133 -8.34 -22.35 1.92
N ASN A 134 -7.13 -22.05 1.42
CA ASN A 134 -6.67 -22.59 0.15
C ASN A 134 -6.17 -24.04 0.32
N LYS A 135 -6.79 -24.97 -0.41
CA LYS A 135 -6.41 -26.40 -0.41
C LYS A 135 -5.02 -26.68 -0.98
N LEU A 136 -4.45 -25.73 -1.73
CA LEU A 136 -3.10 -25.79 -2.28
C LEU A 136 -2.05 -25.17 -1.34
N ARG A 137 -2.45 -24.63 -0.18
CA ARG A 137 -1.52 -24.07 0.82
C ARG A 137 -0.70 -25.20 1.45
N ASN A 138 0.62 -25.04 1.49
CA ASN A 138 1.46 -25.80 2.40
C ASN A 138 1.71 -24.95 3.66
N PRO A 139 1.14 -25.29 4.84
CA PRO A 139 1.26 -24.50 6.05
C PRO A 139 2.71 -24.27 6.52
N ASP A 140 3.61 -25.19 6.21
CA ASP A 140 5.01 -25.17 6.66
C ASP A 140 5.86 -24.21 5.83
N THR A 141 5.47 -23.96 4.58
CA THR A 141 6.22 -23.10 3.64
C THR A 141 5.49 -21.79 3.31
N ASP A 142 4.16 -21.76 3.45
CA ASP A 142 3.29 -20.62 3.19
C ASP A 142 2.42 -20.28 4.43
N PRO A 143 3.01 -19.83 5.55
CA PRO A 143 2.25 -19.45 6.74
C PRO A 143 1.35 -18.26 6.45
N VAL A 144 0.13 -18.27 7.00
CA VAL A 144 -0.78 -17.12 6.93
C VAL A 144 -0.16 -15.99 7.73
N GLN A 145 0.15 -14.89 7.06
CA GLN A 145 0.51 -13.65 7.74
C GLN A 145 -0.78 -12.92 8.11
N ILE A 146 -0.92 -12.58 9.38
CA ILE A 146 -1.98 -11.73 9.89
C ILE A 146 -1.29 -10.64 10.70
N ALA A 147 -1.61 -9.38 10.42
CA ALA A 147 -1.13 -8.29 11.27
C ALA A 147 -1.62 -8.53 12.71
N PRO A 148 -0.79 -8.28 13.74
CA PRO A 148 -1.23 -8.43 15.12
C PRO A 148 -2.53 -7.65 15.37
N ALA A 149 -3.53 -8.29 15.98
CA ALA A 149 -4.88 -7.73 16.09
C ALA A 149 -4.92 -6.36 16.80
N HIS A 150 -3.95 -6.08 17.68
CA HIS A 150 -3.81 -4.80 18.40
C HIS A 150 -3.11 -3.69 17.59
N LEU A 151 -2.46 -4.03 16.47
CA LEU A 151 -1.79 -3.10 15.57
C LEU A 151 -2.64 -2.94 14.30
N GLU A 152 -3.89 -2.50 14.47
CA GLU A 152 -4.78 -2.26 13.33
C GLU A 152 -4.13 -1.31 12.32
N MET A 153 -3.73 -1.87 11.17
CA MET A 153 -3.04 -1.17 10.10
C MET A 153 -4.00 -0.90 8.95
N LYS A 154 -4.26 0.38 8.71
CA LYS A 154 -5.08 0.83 7.59
C LYS A 154 -4.19 1.06 6.37
N GLN A 155 -4.72 0.70 5.21
CA GLN A 155 -4.13 0.97 3.91
C GLN A 155 -5.13 1.77 3.07
N TRP A 156 -4.59 2.61 2.22
CA TRP A 156 -5.34 3.36 1.22
C TRP A 156 -5.13 2.70 -0.15
N PHE A 157 -6.22 2.51 -0.89
CA PHE A 157 -6.18 2.14 -2.29
C PHE A 157 -6.84 3.22 -3.15
N VAL A 158 -6.08 3.77 -4.08
CA VAL A 158 -6.58 4.67 -5.12
C VAL A 158 -6.68 3.87 -6.42
N PRO A 159 -7.90 3.65 -6.96
CA PRO A 159 -8.04 2.99 -8.25
C PRO A 159 -7.59 3.92 -9.36
N GLY A 160 -7.22 3.33 -10.50
CA GLY A 160 -6.87 4.08 -11.69
C GLY A 160 -5.58 3.60 -12.34
N GLU A 161 -5.33 4.15 -13.52
CA GLU A 161 -4.15 3.81 -14.30
C GLU A 161 -2.89 4.47 -13.72
N ARG A 162 -1.77 3.75 -13.76
CA ARG A 162 -0.49 4.21 -13.21
C ARG A 162 -0.08 5.59 -13.73
N ALA A 163 -0.24 5.81 -15.03
CA ALA A 163 0.08 7.09 -15.66
C ALA A 163 -0.72 8.25 -15.06
N LEU A 164 -2.00 8.04 -14.74
CA LEU A 164 -2.83 9.04 -14.09
C LEU A 164 -2.39 9.23 -12.64
N LEU A 165 -2.25 8.15 -11.86
CA LEU A 165 -1.90 8.21 -10.44
C LEU A 165 -0.58 8.93 -10.19
N SER A 166 0.43 8.69 -11.04
CA SER A 166 1.75 9.32 -10.92
C SER A 166 1.73 10.85 -10.95
N ARG A 167 0.69 11.47 -11.50
CA ARG A 167 0.57 12.93 -11.62
C ARG A 167 0.16 13.63 -10.32
N PHE A 168 -0.36 12.87 -9.35
CA PHE A 168 -0.94 13.42 -8.12
C PHE A 168 -0.08 13.18 -6.88
N PHE A 169 0.84 12.22 -6.97
CA PHE A 169 1.84 11.94 -5.94
C PHE A 169 3.17 12.54 -6.36
N GLU A 170 3.54 13.64 -5.74
CA GLU A 170 4.90 14.17 -5.89
C GLU A 170 5.84 13.30 -5.05
N VAL A 171 6.67 12.49 -5.72
CA VAL A 171 7.67 11.65 -5.05
C VAL A 171 8.76 12.55 -4.48
N GLN A 172 8.93 12.52 -3.16
CA GLN A 172 9.91 13.36 -2.46
C GLN A 172 11.17 12.58 -2.11
N GLN A 173 11.02 11.29 -1.78
CA GLN A 173 12.16 10.46 -1.41
C GLN A 173 11.85 8.98 -1.63
N VAL A 174 12.88 8.19 -1.92
CA VAL A 174 12.83 6.74 -1.99
C VAL A 174 14.05 6.18 -1.27
N MET A 175 13.85 5.16 -0.43
CA MET A 175 14.92 4.50 0.31
C MET A 175 14.84 2.98 0.19
N HIS A 176 16.02 2.36 0.14
CA HIS A 176 16.18 0.92 0.27
C HIS A 176 16.21 0.56 1.76
N VAL A 177 15.33 -0.32 2.22
CA VAL A 177 15.03 -0.55 3.65
C VAL A 177 15.06 -2.03 4.05
N ILE A 178 15.82 -2.85 3.31
CA ILE A 178 16.07 -4.26 3.67
C ILE A 178 17.01 -4.38 4.86
N ALA A 179 17.95 -3.42 5.03
CA ALA A 179 18.86 -3.39 6.17
C ALA A 179 18.20 -2.86 7.44
N LYS A 180 18.68 -3.31 8.61
CA LYS A 180 18.25 -2.79 9.92
C LYS A 180 18.71 -1.34 10.10
N GLY A 181 17.97 -0.57 10.90
CA GLY A 181 18.32 0.81 11.26
C GLY A 181 18.11 1.85 10.14
N VAL A 182 17.51 1.45 9.02
CA VAL A 182 17.21 2.35 7.90
C VAL A 182 15.73 2.72 7.90
N ALA A 183 15.43 4.02 7.94
CA ALA A 183 14.07 4.55 7.85
C ALA A 183 14.06 5.91 7.14
N LEU A 184 12.96 6.20 6.43
CA LEU A 184 12.58 7.56 6.01
C LEU A 184 12.06 8.36 7.21
#